data_AF-A0A812TAI3-F1
#
_entry.id   AF-A0A812TAI3-F1
#
_cell.length_a   1.000
_cell.length_b   1.000
_cell.length_c   1.000
_cell.angle_alpha   90.00
_cell.angle_beta   90.00
_cell.angle_gamma   90.00
#
_symmetry.space_group_name_H-M   'P 1'
#
loop_
_entity.id
_entity.type
_entity.pdbx_description
1 polymer ?
#
loop_
_entity_poly.entity_id
_entity_poly.type
_entity_poly.pdbx_seq_one_letter_code
_entity_poly.pdbx_strand_id
1 'polypeptide(L)'
;MDPTPVSYSLWLMPDPGEVQERLDNLVERMARELNAPRFDFHVTLFGSIKSANLPELKSSLEMLAGGLQPFDVSFGENSLAVYDTWNQNVLLLAEETAELKAANLAAQRVFADPAAK
;
A
#
# COMPACT_ATOMS: atom_id res chain seq x y z
N MET A 1 30.58 -0.66 -8.86
CA MET A 1 29.82 -0.63 -7.59
C MET A 1 28.48 -1.21 -7.90
N ASP A 2 28.08 -2.27 -7.20
CA ASP A 2 26.71 -2.77 -7.32
C ASP A 2 25.75 -1.69 -6.78
N PRO A 3 24.62 -1.45 -7.46
CA PRO A 3 23.67 -0.44 -7.03
C PRO A 3 23.15 -0.75 -5.61
N THR A 4 23.15 0.25 -4.74
CA THR A 4 22.60 0.13 -3.39
C THR A 4 21.10 -0.23 -3.49
N PRO A 5 20.63 -1.28 -2.80
CA PRO A 5 19.23 -1.65 -2.82
C PRO A 5 18.34 -0.51 -2.30
N VAL A 6 17.29 -0.19 -3.06
CA VAL A 6 16.24 0.75 -2.66
C VAL A 6 15.08 -0.04 -2.06
N SER A 7 14.39 0.54 -1.08
CA SER A 7 13.20 -0.06 -0.48
C SER A 7 11.95 0.43 -1.20
N TYR A 8 11.07 -0.50 -1.57
CA TYR A 8 9.79 -0.24 -2.23
C TYR A 8 8.62 -0.79 -1.42
N SER A 9 7.43 -0.28 -1.70
CA SER A 9 6.15 -0.78 -1.19
C SER A 9 5.15 -0.90 -2.33
N LEU A 10 4.26 -1.89 -2.22
CA LEU A 10 3.14 -2.11 -3.12
C LEU A 10 1.87 -1.58 -2.49
N TRP A 11 1.14 -0.80 -3.28
CA TRP A 11 -0.05 -0.09 -2.85
C TRP A 11 -1.24 -0.52 -3.71
N LEU A 12 -2.38 -0.75 -3.05
CA LEU A 12 -3.68 -0.78 -3.71
C LEU A 12 -4.19 0.66 -3.80
N MET A 13 -4.56 1.05 -5.00
CA MET A 13 -5.10 2.38 -5.28
C MET A 13 -6.63 2.27 -5.43
N PRO A 14 -7.40 3.25 -4.96
CA PRO A 14 -8.82 3.33 -5.31
C PRO A 14 -8.97 3.50 -6.83
N ASP A 15 -10.07 2.99 -7.37
CA ASP A 15 -10.41 3.20 -8.77
C ASP A 15 -10.58 4.70 -9.08
N PRO A 16 -10.17 5.16 -10.27
CA PRO A 16 -10.40 6.55 -10.68
C PRO A 16 -11.88 6.93 -10.64
N GLY A 17 -12.17 8.02 -9.94
CA GLY A 17 -13.52 8.58 -9.85
C GLY A 17 -13.82 9.21 -8.51
N GLU A 18 -15.11 9.32 -8.20
CA GLU A 18 -15.61 10.09 -7.06
C GLU A 18 -15.03 9.64 -5.70
N VAL A 19 -14.84 8.33 -5.51
CA VAL A 19 -14.29 7.79 -4.25
C VAL A 19 -12.83 8.21 -4.06
N GLN A 20 -12.00 8.06 -5.10
CA GLN A 20 -10.61 8.54 -5.07
C GLN A 20 -10.55 10.04 -4.78
N GLU A 21 -11.32 10.84 -5.51
CA GLU A 21 -11.34 12.31 -5.33
C GLU A 21 -11.74 12.70 -3.90
N ARG A 22 -12.75 12.04 -3.32
CA ARG A 22 -13.17 12.30 -1.94
C ARG A 22 -12.08 11.96 -0.93
N LEU A 23 -11.37 10.85 -1.11
CA LEU A 23 -10.30 10.42 -0.23
C LEU A 23 -9.06 11.32 -0.35
N ASP A 24 -8.67 11.70 -1.56
CA ASP A 24 -7.54 12.60 -1.78
C ASP A 24 -7.83 14.01 -1.23
N ASN A 25 -9.06 14.51 -1.39
CA ASN A 25 -9.48 15.77 -0.77
C ASN A 25 -9.46 15.71 0.76
N LEU A 26 -9.83 14.56 1.35
CA LEU A 26 -9.74 14.34 2.79
C LEU A 26 -8.27 14.41 3.25
N VAL A 27 -7.38 13.68 2.58
CA VAL A 27 -5.94 13.69 2.91
C VAL A 27 -5.35 15.10 2.74
N GLU A 28 -5.69 15.81 1.66
CA GLU A 28 -5.25 17.19 1.43
C GLU A 28 -5.71 18.15 2.53
N ARG A 29 -6.98 18.06 2.94
CA ARG A 29 -7.51 18.87 4.04
C ARG A 29 -6.77 18.59 5.35
N MET A 30 -6.59 17.31 5.69
CA MET A 30 -5.90 16.89 6.92
C MET A 30 -4.43 17.33 6.90
N ALA A 31 -3.73 17.16 5.78
CA ALA A 31 -2.35 17.58 5.61
C ALA A 31 -2.19 19.08 5.85
N ARG A 32 -3.12 19.91 5.32
CA ARG A 32 -3.11 21.36 5.53
C ARG A 32 -3.40 21.73 6.99
N GLU A 33 -4.41 21.13 7.61
CA GLU A 33 -4.84 21.45 8.99
C GLU A 33 -3.78 21.05 10.03
N LEU A 34 -3.07 19.95 9.79
CA LEU A 34 -2.06 19.41 10.70
C LEU A 34 -0.62 19.79 10.32
N ASN A 35 -0.42 20.59 9.26
CA ASN A 35 0.89 20.91 8.70
C ASN A 35 1.75 19.66 8.44
N ALA A 36 1.12 18.64 7.84
CA ALA A 36 1.71 17.34 7.53
C ALA A 36 1.94 17.20 6.00
N PRO A 37 2.80 16.26 5.56
CA PRO A 37 3.00 15.97 4.14
C PRO A 37 1.72 15.46 3.48
N ARG A 38 1.47 15.88 2.25
CA ARG A 38 0.43 15.33 1.39
C ARG A 38 0.89 13.98 0.80
N PHE A 39 -0.04 13.06 0.63
CA PHE A 39 0.14 11.80 -0.09
C PHE A 39 -1.18 11.41 -0.78
N ASP A 40 -1.13 10.47 -1.73
CA ASP A 40 -2.32 9.93 -2.39
C ASP A 40 -2.92 8.80 -1.53
N PHE A 41 -4.24 8.71 -1.42
CA PHE A 41 -4.85 7.67 -0.61
C PHE A 41 -4.53 6.28 -1.16
N HIS A 42 -4.03 5.39 -0.30
CA HIS A 42 -3.65 4.03 -0.67
C HIS A 42 -3.77 3.06 0.51
N VAL A 43 -3.89 1.77 0.18
CA VAL A 43 -3.75 0.67 1.15
C VAL A 43 -2.44 -0.05 0.86
N THR A 44 -1.55 -0.14 1.86
CA THR A 44 -0.29 -0.87 1.68
C THR A 44 -0.56 -2.37 1.62
N LEU A 45 -0.31 -2.99 0.47
CA LEU A 45 -0.44 -4.43 0.27
C LEU A 45 0.78 -5.18 0.81
N PHE A 46 1.99 -4.70 0.50
CA PHE A 46 3.23 -5.32 0.93
C PHE A 46 4.36 -4.27 0.96
N GLY A 47 5.10 -4.20 2.06
CA GLY A 47 6.16 -3.21 2.26
C GLY A 47 7.57 -3.82 2.24
N SER A 48 8.57 -2.94 2.36
CA SER A 48 9.97 -3.33 2.62
C SER A 48 10.62 -4.22 1.57
N ILE A 49 10.21 -4.09 0.30
CA ILE A 49 10.81 -4.83 -0.81
C ILE A 49 12.16 -4.21 -1.14
N LYS A 50 13.25 -4.95 -0.92
CA LYS A 50 14.60 -4.49 -1.26
C LYS A 50 14.94 -4.93 -2.68
N SER A 51 15.19 -3.98 -3.57
CA SER A 51 15.65 -4.28 -4.92
C SER A 51 16.62 -3.23 -5.43
N ALA A 52 17.65 -3.68 -6.13
CA ALA A 52 18.54 -2.82 -6.91
C ALA A 52 18.19 -2.84 -8.42
N ASN A 53 17.24 -3.70 -8.83
CA ASN A 53 16.84 -3.93 -10.21
C ASN A 53 15.37 -3.55 -10.40
N LEU A 54 15.13 -2.27 -10.71
CA LEU A 54 13.78 -1.74 -10.91
C LEU A 54 13.02 -2.40 -12.10
N PRO A 55 13.65 -2.66 -13.26
CA PRO A 55 12.98 -3.38 -14.35
C PRO A 55 12.45 -4.77 -13.95
N GLU A 56 13.22 -5.53 -13.18
CA GLU A 56 12.79 -6.84 -12.67
C GLU A 56 11.64 -6.70 -11.68
N LEU A 57 11.75 -5.75 -10.74
CA LEU A 57 10.68 -5.46 -9.79
C LEU A 57 9.37 -5.09 -10.50
N LYS A 58 9.46 -4.27 -11.55
CA LYS A 58 8.30 -3.86 -12.36
C LYS A 58 7.67 -5.05 -13.09
N SER A 59 8.48 -5.91 -13.71
CA SER A 59 7.99 -7.13 -14.38
C SER A 59 7.25 -8.05 -13.42
N SER A 60 7.81 -8.28 -12.22
CA SER A 60 7.14 -9.07 -11.18
C SER A 60 5.83 -8.43 -10.68
N LEU A 61 5.79 -7.10 -10.59
CA LEU A 61 4.58 -6.37 -10.23
C LEU A 61 3.50 -6.49 -11.32
N GLU A 62 3.86 -6.35 -12.59
CA GLU A 62 2.94 -6.51 -13.72
C GLU A 62 2.36 -7.93 -13.78
N MET A 63 3.17 -8.96 -13.53
CA MET A 63 2.69 -10.34 -13.43
C MET A 63 1.73 -10.55 -12.26
N LEU A 64 2.04 -9.99 -11.08
CA LEU A 64 1.14 -10.06 -9.93
C LEU A 64 -0.18 -9.35 -10.23
N ALA A 65 -0.13 -8.12 -10.73
CA ALA A 65 -1.30 -7.31 -11.03
C ALA A 65 -2.19 -7.97 -12.10
N GLY A 66 -1.60 -8.55 -13.15
CA GLY A 66 -2.34 -9.27 -14.19
C GLY A 66 -3.03 -10.56 -13.70
N GLY A 67 -2.59 -11.11 -12.55
CA GLY A 67 -3.21 -12.27 -11.92
C GLY A 67 -4.30 -11.93 -10.89
N LEU A 68 -4.47 -10.65 -10.55
CA LEU A 68 -5.47 -10.19 -9.59
C LEU A 68 -6.70 -9.65 -10.33
N GLN A 69 -7.88 -9.97 -9.82
CA GLN A 69 -9.10 -9.23 -10.16
C GLN A 69 -9.25 -8.06 -9.19
N PRO A 70 -9.81 -6.92 -9.63
CA PRO A 70 -10.23 -5.86 -8.70
C PRO A 70 -11.15 -6.42 -7.61
N PHE A 71 -11.01 -5.91 -6.38
CA PHE A 71 -11.80 -6.34 -5.23
C PHE A 71 -12.11 -5.15 -4.33
N ASP A 72 -13.22 -5.24 -3.61
CA ASP A 72 -13.63 -4.21 -2.66
C ASP A 72 -12.78 -4.26 -1.40
N VAL A 73 -12.37 -3.08 -0.94
CA VAL A 73 -11.77 -2.88 0.39
C VAL A 73 -12.78 -2.17 1.27
N SER A 74 -13.06 -2.76 2.42
CA SER A 74 -14.03 -2.23 3.39
C SER A 74 -13.32 -1.73 4.64
N PHE A 75 -13.94 -0.75 5.29
CA PHE A 75 -13.44 -0.14 6.53
C PHE A 75 -14.60 -0.10 7.53
N GLY A 76 -14.51 -0.90 8.60
CA GLY A 76 -15.55 -1.00 9.63
C GLY A 76 -15.55 0.17 10.62
N GLU A 77 -16.49 0.16 11.56
CA GLU A 77 -16.65 1.22 12.57
C GLU A 77 -15.40 1.43 13.45
N ASN A 78 -14.62 0.37 13.67
CA ASN A 78 -13.40 0.38 14.49
C ASN A 78 -12.10 0.41 13.66
N SER A 79 -12.17 0.83 12.39
CA SER A 79 -11.01 0.88 11.49
C SER A 79 -10.06 2.03 11.77
N LEU A 80 -10.50 3.08 12.46
CA LEU A 80 -9.65 4.22 12.78
C LEU A 80 -8.68 3.87 13.91
N ALA A 81 -7.38 3.89 13.60
CA ALA A 81 -6.32 3.66 14.57
C ALA A 81 -5.39 4.88 14.63
N VAL A 82 -4.88 5.16 15.83
CA VAL A 82 -3.95 6.26 16.10
C VAL A 82 -2.74 5.67 16.80
N TYR A 83 -1.55 5.97 16.28
CA TYR A 83 -0.29 5.53 16.88
C TYR A 83 0.64 6.72 17.09
N ASP A 84 1.47 6.68 18.13
CA ASP A 84 2.46 7.74 18.41
C ASP A 84 3.70 7.67 17.49
N THR A 85 3.57 7.04 16.32
CA THR A 85 4.64 6.95 15.32
C THR A 85 4.34 7.90 14.16
N TRP A 86 5.32 8.70 13.76
CA TRP A 86 5.19 9.73 12.71
C TRP A 86 4.41 9.28 11.46
N ASN A 87 4.74 8.12 10.89
CA ASN A 87 4.13 7.60 9.67
C ASN A 87 2.87 6.74 9.91
N GLN A 88 2.43 6.61 11.16
CA GLN A 88 1.23 5.86 11.55
C GLN A 88 0.35 6.70 12.48
N ASN A 89 0.43 8.04 12.38
CA ASN A 89 -0.25 8.91 13.32
C ASN A 89 -1.78 8.71 13.29
N VAL A 90 -2.37 8.63 12.10
CA VAL A 90 -3.77 8.27 11.89
C VAL A 90 -3.85 7.29 10.72
N LEU A 91 -4.38 6.10 10.97
CA LEU A 91 -4.56 5.03 9.97
C LEU A 91 -6.03 4.63 9.88
N LEU A 92 -6.46 4.33 8.65
CA LEU A 92 -7.71 3.63 8.38
C LEU A 92 -7.35 2.16 8.07
N LEU A 93 -7.63 1.26 9.00
CA LEU A 93 -7.33 -0.16 8.88
C LEU A 93 -8.40 -0.86 8.05
N ALA A 94 -7.99 -1.38 6.90
CA ALA A 94 -8.85 -2.19 6.05
C ALA A 94 -9.31 -3.45 6.80
N GLU A 95 -10.56 -3.84 6.59
CA GLU A 95 -11.06 -5.12 7.08
C GLU A 95 -10.34 -6.28 6.40
N GLU A 96 -10.07 -7.31 7.18
CA GLU A 96 -9.38 -8.51 6.70
C GLU A 96 -10.32 -9.40 5.87
N THR A 97 -10.48 -9.09 4.59
CA THR A 97 -11.23 -9.92 3.63
C THR A 97 -10.38 -11.08 3.10
N ALA A 98 -11.04 -12.10 2.53
CA ALA A 98 -10.35 -13.24 1.94
C ALA A 98 -9.51 -12.82 0.72
N GLU A 99 -10.04 -11.87 -0.05
CA GLU A 99 -9.44 -11.28 -1.25
C GLU A 99 -8.18 -10.49 -0.89
N LEU A 100 -8.25 -9.61 0.12
CA LEU A 100 -7.11 -8.81 0.58
C LEU A 100 -6.01 -9.72 1.14
N LYS A 101 -6.38 -10.75 1.92
CA LYS A 101 -5.44 -11.77 2.41
C LYS A 101 -4.81 -12.55 1.27
N ALA A 102 -5.58 -12.98 0.27
CA ALA A 102 -5.07 -13.70 -0.87
C ALA A 102 -4.10 -12.85 -1.70
N ALA A 103 -4.43 -11.58 -1.95
CA ALA A 103 -3.55 -10.63 -2.64
C ALA A 103 -2.25 -10.40 -1.87
N ASN A 104 -2.32 -10.24 -0.54
CA ASN A 104 -1.13 -10.09 0.30
C ASN A 104 -0.25 -11.34 0.27
N LEU A 105 -0.84 -12.54 0.38
CA LEU A 105 -0.09 -13.80 0.27
C LEU A 105 0.54 -13.99 -1.11
N ALA A 106 -0.14 -13.57 -2.18
CA ALA A 106 0.42 -13.58 -3.53
C ALA A 106 1.63 -12.63 -3.63
N ALA A 107 1.52 -11.41 -3.08
CA ALA A 107 2.64 -10.47 -3.02
C ALA A 107 3.82 -11.02 -2.22
N GLN A 108 3.58 -11.63 -1.05
CA GLN A 108 4.64 -12.25 -0.25
C GLN A 108 5.40 -13.33 -1.02
N ARG A 109 4.69 -14.19 -1.79
CA ARG A 109 5.33 -15.24 -2.58
C ARG A 109 6.26 -14.71 -3.67
N VAL A 110 5.97 -13.51 -4.19
CA VAL A 110 6.75 -12.89 -5.26
C VAL A 110 7.90 -12.03 -4.70
N PHE A 111 7.69 -11.33 -3.58
CA PHE A 111 8.57 -10.26 -3.13
C PHE A 111 9.22 -10.47 -1.75
N ALA A 112 8.85 -11.50 -0.99
CA ALA A 112 9.52 -11.79 0.27
C ALA A 112 10.95 -12.27 0.01
N ASP A 113 11.91 -11.68 0.72
CA ASP A 113 13.30 -12.14 0.72
C ASP A 113 13.39 -13.50 1.44
N PRO A 114 13.81 -14.59 0.77
CA PRO A 114 13.99 -15.89 1.41
C PRO A 114 14.99 -15.86 2.57
N ALA A 115 15.91 -14.89 2.59
CA ALA A 115 16.97 -14.75 3.61
C ALA A 115 16.55 -13.87 4.81
N ALA A 116 15.33 -13.32 4.83
CA ALA A 116 14.84 -12.45 5.90
C ALA A 116 14.08 -13.18 7.03
N LYS A 117 14.20 -14.52 7.12
CA LYS A 117 13.64 -15.35 8.21
C LYS A 117 14.68 -15.65 9.29
#